data_AF-A0A973TLL3-F1
#
_entry.id   AF-A0A973TLL3-F1
#
_cell.length_a   1.000
_cell.length_b   1.000
_cell.length_c   1.000
_cell.angle_alpha   90.00
_cell.angle_beta   90.00
_cell.angle_gamma   90.00
#
_symmetry.space_group_name_H-M   'P 1'
#
loop_
_entity.id
_entity.type
_entity.pdbx_description
1 polymer ?
#
loop_
_entity_poly.entity_id
_entity_poly.type
_entity_poly.pdbx_seq_one_letter_code
_entity_poly.pdbx_strand_id
1 'polypeptide(L)'
;EDGAVSFRLEHLAQANDVREGDAHEALSDVLALIGLARKLRQAQPKLWDYALRLRDKRHVAQLLDPVRMLPVLHVSQRFPAARMCSAPVIPVARHPKIDSRIIVFDLEQDPHALLTLSPEDIADHLYTPTADLPEGAVRVALKEIHVNKCPIVVPWEHLRAPDFERLAIHREQSEQRAQVLRDAGPALAEKVRQVYATTRERMANDVDGSIYDGFLGDGDKRKFSTVRSLPPSMLGTHDFAFTDPRMPELLFRYRARNWPETLDAAERERWNDYRRGRLSRDAGLSEYTFDTYFHEIAALRAVHADHGGKLALLDALDDWGRQRAAELA
;
A
#
# COMPACT_ATOMS: atom_id res chain seq x y z
N GLU A 1 1.23 -25.51 2.41
CA GLU A 1 0.51 -26.34 3.41
C GLU A 1 -0.97 -26.49 3.04
N ASP A 2 -1.62 -25.46 2.51
CA ASP A 2 -3.00 -25.49 1.98
C ASP A 2 -3.12 -25.84 0.47
N GLY A 3 -1.99 -26.05 -0.22
CA GLY A 3 -1.96 -26.30 -1.67
C GLY A 3 -2.07 -25.05 -2.55
N ALA A 4 -2.18 -23.85 -1.95
CA ALA A 4 -2.23 -22.61 -2.70
C ALA A 4 -0.84 -22.23 -3.27
N VAL A 5 -0.86 -21.49 -4.39
CA VAL A 5 0.37 -20.97 -5.00
C VAL A 5 1.04 -19.97 -4.06
N SER A 6 2.30 -20.23 -3.71
CA SER A 6 3.09 -19.33 -2.88
C SER A 6 3.95 -18.40 -3.72
N PHE A 7 3.87 -17.10 -3.45
CA PHE A 7 4.71 -16.06 -4.05
C PHE A 7 5.78 -15.51 -3.09
N ARG A 8 6.03 -16.21 -1.96
CA ARG A 8 7.10 -15.83 -1.03
C ARG A 8 8.45 -15.93 -1.73
N LEU A 9 9.29 -14.90 -1.57
CA LEU A 9 10.61 -14.86 -2.19
C LEU A 9 11.46 -16.09 -1.83
N GLU A 10 11.44 -16.50 -0.56
CA GLU A 10 12.12 -17.70 -0.08
C GLU A 10 11.73 -18.95 -0.86
N HIS A 11 10.44 -19.24 -0.96
CA HIS A 11 9.93 -20.41 -1.66
C HIS A 11 10.27 -20.38 -3.16
N LEU A 12 10.11 -19.23 -3.80
CA LEU A 12 10.44 -19.06 -5.22
C LEU A 12 11.95 -19.25 -5.46
N ALA A 13 12.79 -18.67 -4.60
CA ALA A 13 14.23 -18.75 -4.72
C ALA A 13 14.75 -20.18 -4.52
N GLN A 14 14.22 -20.91 -3.53
CA GLN A 14 14.51 -22.32 -3.29
C GLN A 14 14.06 -23.19 -4.47
N ALA A 15 12.82 -23.02 -4.93
CA ALA A 15 12.28 -23.79 -6.05
C ALA A 15 12.98 -23.53 -7.40
N ASN A 16 13.79 -22.48 -7.49
CA ASN A 16 14.51 -22.09 -8.69
C ASN A 16 16.03 -22.12 -8.50
N ASP A 17 16.57 -22.66 -7.41
CA ASP A 17 18.02 -22.76 -7.16
C ASP A 17 18.76 -21.41 -7.30
N VAL A 18 18.21 -20.34 -6.75
CA VAL A 18 18.83 -19.00 -6.76
C VAL A 18 19.04 -18.41 -5.37
N ARG A 19 18.91 -19.23 -4.33
CA ARG A 19 19.22 -18.82 -2.95
C ARG A 19 20.70 -19.06 -2.66
N GLU A 20 21.36 -18.01 -2.17
CA GLU A 20 22.69 -18.07 -1.56
C GLU A 20 22.61 -17.39 -0.19
N GLY A 21 23.01 -18.09 0.88
CA GLY A 21 22.91 -17.58 2.26
C GLY A 21 21.53 -17.78 2.93
N ASP A 22 21.41 -17.29 4.17
CA ASP A 22 20.26 -17.54 5.04
C ASP A 22 19.02 -16.73 4.67
N ALA A 23 17.83 -17.32 4.89
CA ALA A 23 16.53 -16.64 4.84
C ALA A 23 16.53 -15.38 5.72
N HIS A 24 16.01 -14.27 5.20
CA HIS A 24 15.84 -13.00 5.94
C HIS A 24 17.13 -12.21 6.23
N GLU A 25 18.27 -12.58 5.63
CA GLU A 25 19.38 -11.66 5.49
C GLU A 25 19.12 -10.70 4.32
N ALA A 26 19.21 -9.39 4.58
CA ALA A 26 18.91 -8.36 3.58
C ALA A 26 19.69 -8.54 2.26
N LEU A 27 20.98 -8.92 2.34
CA LEU A 27 21.80 -9.15 1.15
C LEU A 27 21.37 -10.42 0.40
N SER A 28 21.15 -11.52 1.11
CA SER A 28 20.69 -12.79 0.53
C SER A 28 19.36 -12.61 -0.22
N ASP A 29 18.42 -11.85 0.34
CA ASP A 29 17.14 -11.56 -0.32
C ASP A 29 17.31 -10.72 -1.60
N VAL A 30 18.23 -9.75 -1.62
CA VAL A 30 18.56 -8.99 -2.85
C VAL A 30 19.14 -9.90 -3.93
N LEU A 31 20.08 -10.79 -3.56
CA LEU A 31 20.70 -11.71 -4.51
C LEU A 31 19.69 -12.73 -5.06
N ALA A 32 18.82 -13.27 -4.20
CA ALA A 32 17.74 -14.15 -4.59
C ALA A 32 16.77 -13.48 -5.58
N LEU A 33 16.40 -12.21 -5.33
CA LEU A 33 15.55 -11.45 -6.25
C LEU A 33 16.21 -11.23 -7.61
N ILE A 34 17.51 -10.89 -7.64
CA ILE A 34 18.29 -10.76 -8.88
C ILE A 34 18.34 -12.09 -9.64
N GLY A 35 18.58 -13.19 -8.94
CA GLY A 35 18.60 -14.53 -9.51
C GLY A 35 17.26 -14.90 -10.15
N LEU A 36 16.14 -14.68 -9.44
CA LEU A 36 14.79 -14.89 -9.98
C LEU A 36 14.53 -14.01 -11.20
N ALA A 37 14.90 -12.73 -11.15
CA ALA A 37 14.74 -11.82 -12.28
C ALA A 37 15.50 -12.31 -13.53
N ARG A 38 16.73 -12.82 -13.37
CA ARG A 38 17.52 -13.41 -14.47
C ARG A 38 16.83 -14.65 -15.04
N LYS A 39 16.34 -15.55 -14.19
CA LYS A 39 15.64 -16.76 -14.64
C LYS A 39 14.35 -16.43 -15.39
N LEU A 40 13.55 -15.48 -14.88
CA LEU A 40 12.32 -15.03 -15.57
C LEU A 40 12.64 -14.43 -16.94
N ARG A 41 13.66 -13.56 -17.02
CA ARG A 41 14.11 -12.96 -18.29
C ARG A 41 14.56 -14.01 -19.30
N GLN A 42 15.27 -15.05 -18.86
CA GLN A 42 15.72 -16.15 -19.72
C GLN A 42 14.55 -17.04 -20.20
N ALA A 43 13.64 -17.41 -19.29
CA ALA A 43 12.54 -18.31 -19.59
C ALA A 43 11.41 -17.64 -20.40
N GLN A 44 11.13 -16.36 -20.14
CA GLN A 44 10.01 -15.62 -20.72
C GLN A 44 10.44 -14.19 -21.14
N PRO A 45 11.36 -14.03 -22.10
CA PRO A 45 11.94 -12.74 -22.47
C PRO A 45 10.89 -11.73 -22.96
N LYS A 46 9.90 -12.17 -23.75
CA LYS A 46 8.82 -11.28 -24.24
C LYS A 46 7.94 -10.77 -23.11
N LEU A 47 7.60 -11.62 -22.13
CA LEU A 47 6.82 -11.22 -20.96
C LEU A 47 7.63 -10.26 -20.08
N TRP A 48 8.93 -10.51 -19.91
CA TRP A 48 9.85 -9.63 -19.19
C TRP A 48 9.87 -8.23 -19.80
N ASP A 49 10.12 -8.13 -21.12
CA ASP A 49 10.15 -6.85 -21.84
C ASP A 49 8.79 -6.15 -21.81
N TYR A 50 7.70 -6.92 -21.87
CA TYR A 50 6.35 -6.39 -21.70
C TYR A 50 6.12 -5.81 -20.30
N ALA A 51 6.42 -6.57 -19.25
CA ALA A 51 6.24 -6.14 -17.86
C ALA A 51 7.09 -4.91 -17.52
N LEU A 52 8.30 -4.79 -18.08
CA LEU A 52 9.12 -3.58 -17.92
C LEU A 52 8.47 -2.34 -18.53
N ARG A 53 7.75 -2.46 -19.64
CA ARG A 53 6.99 -1.34 -20.25
C ARG A 53 5.84 -0.87 -19.35
N LEU A 54 5.24 -1.76 -18.57
CA LEU A 54 4.17 -1.41 -17.62
C LEU A 54 4.64 -0.52 -16.44
N ARG A 55 5.94 -0.26 -16.31
CA ARG A 55 6.45 0.75 -15.37
C ARG A 55 6.16 2.19 -15.81
N ASP A 56 5.88 2.42 -17.10
CA ASP A 56 5.44 3.73 -17.59
C ASP A 56 3.93 3.90 -17.37
N LYS A 57 3.57 4.82 -16.48
CA LYS A 57 2.17 5.17 -16.18
C LYS A 57 1.36 5.58 -17.42
N ARG A 58 1.99 6.18 -18.43
CA ARG A 58 1.31 6.60 -19.67
C ARG A 58 0.94 5.39 -20.51
N HIS A 59 1.85 4.41 -20.62
CA HIS A 59 1.58 3.16 -21.32
C HIS A 59 0.43 2.40 -20.66
N VAL A 60 0.47 2.24 -19.33
CA VAL A 60 -0.63 1.59 -18.58
C VAL A 60 -1.96 2.33 -18.77
N ALA A 61 -1.95 3.66 -18.73
CA ALA A 61 -3.18 4.45 -18.90
C ALA A 61 -3.82 4.29 -20.30
N GLN A 62 -3.03 3.97 -21.34
CA GLN A 62 -3.56 3.67 -22.68
C GLN A 62 -4.26 2.31 -22.72
N LEU A 63 -3.79 1.33 -21.94
CA LEU A 63 -4.41 0.01 -21.83
C LEU A 63 -5.74 0.06 -21.05
N LEU A 64 -5.89 1.04 -20.16
CA LEU A 64 -7.04 1.22 -19.28
C LEU A 64 -7.92 2.40 -19.71
N ASP A 65 -8.15 2.55 -21.01
CA ASP A 65 -8.93 3.66 -21.57
C ASP A 65 -10.44 3.49 -21.28
N PRO A 66 -11.04 4.35 -20.42
CA PRO A 66 -12.47 4.26 -20.10
C PRO A 66 -13.39 4.66 -21.24
N VAL A 67 -12.88 5.29 -22.31
CA VAL A 67 -13.69 5.61 -23.50
C VAL A 67 -13.86 4.35 -24.37
N ARG A 68 -12.79 3.58 -24.53
CA ARG A 68 -12.83 2.33 -25.31
C ARG A 68 -13.49 1.18 -24.54
N MET A 69 -13.38 1.18 -23.21
CA MET A 69 -13.95 0.15 -22.33
C MET A 69 -13.63 -1.28 -22.82
N LEU A 70 -12.36 -1.51 -23.17
CA LEU A 70 -11.88 -2.84 -23.53
C LEU A 70 -11.57 -3.63 -22.26
N PRO A 71 -12.03 -4.88 -22.15
CA PRO A 71 -11.58 -5.77 -21.09
C PRO A 71 -10.05 -5.90 -21.10
N VAL A 72 -9.48 -6.18 -19.94
CA VAL A 72 -8.07 -6.52 -19.74
C VAL A 72 -7.96 -7.54 -18.62
N LEU A 73 -6.89 -8.33 -18.59
CA LEU A 73 -6.53 -9.07 -17.39
C LEU A 73 -5.74 -8.15 -16.45
N HIS A 74 -6.14 -8.08 -15.19
CA HIS A 74 -5.36 -7.41 -14.15
C HIS A 74 -4.85 -8.43 -13.13
N VAL A 75 -3.55 -8.39 -12.82
CA VAL A 75 -2.96 -9.21 -11.76
C VAL A 75 -2.68 -8.35 -10.53
N SER A 76 -3.20 -8.75 -9.38
CA SER A 76 -3.12 -8.01 -8.12
C SER A 76 -3.32 -8.94 -6.93
N GLN A 77 -2.56 -8.70 -5.85
CA GLN A 77 -2.75 -9.36 -4.56
C GLN A 77 -4.16 -9.19 -3.94
N ARG A 78 -4.97 -8.27 -4.48
CA ARG A 78 -6.36 -8.07 -4.06
C ARG A 78 -7.31 -9.12 -4.62
N PHE A 79 -6.88 -9.91 -5.61
CA PHE A 79 -7.64 -11.05 -6.11
C PHE A 79 -7.20 -12.35 -5.43
N PRO A 80 -8.10 -13.31 -5.20
CA PRO A 80 -7.78 -14.56 -4.52
C PRO A 80 -6.63 -15.34 -5.18
N ALA A 81 -5.80 -16.00 -4.37
CA ALA A 81 -4.71 -16.86 -4.85
C ALA A 81 -5.23 -18.04 -5.70
N ALA A 82 -6.45 -18.52 -5.43
CA ALA A 82 -7.14 -19.53 -6.25
C ALA A 82 -7.32 -19.11 -7.72
N ARG A 83 -7.34 -17.80 -8.00
CA ARG A 83 -7.39 -17.23 -9.36
C ARG A 83 -6.01 -16.77 -9.85
N MET A 84 -4.93 -17.27 -9.24
CA MET A 84 -3.56 -16.79 -9.44
C MET A 84 -3.48 -15.26 -9.33
N CYS A 85 -4.21 -14.68 -8.37
CA CYS A 85 -4.27 -13.23 -8.16
C CYS A 85 -4.68 -12.44 -9.42
N SER A 86 -5.51 -13.01 -10.29
CA SER A 86 -5.87 -12.42 -11.58
C SER A 86 -7.38 -12.26 -11.75
N ALA A 87 -7.81 -11.20 -12.45
CA ALA A 87 -9.21 -11.02 -12.82
C ALA A 87 -9.39 -10.33 -14.17
N PRO A 88 -10.46 -10.67 -14.93
CA PRO A 88 -10.91 -9.89 -16.06
C PRO A 88 -11.54 -8.59 -15.54
N VAL A 89 -11.02 -7.45 -15.96
CA VAL A 89 -11.55 -6.15 -15.54
C VAL A 89 -11.80 -5.26 -16.75
N ILE A 90 -12.73 -4.32 -16.60
CA ILE A 90 -13.04 -3.31 -17.61
C ILE A 90 -12.84 -1.91 -17.03
N PRO A 91 -12.13 -0.99 -17.72
CA PRO A 91 -12.01 0.39 -17.27
C PRO A 91 -13.34 1.12 -17.45
N VAL A 92 -13.81 1.78 -16.39
CA VAL A 92 -15.12 2.46 -16.37
C VAL A 92 -14.98 3.98 -16.26
N ALA A 93 -14.06 4.47 -15.41
CA ALA A 93 -13.86 5.90 -15.25
C ALA A 93 -12.45 6.25 -14.77
N ARG A 94 -12.02 7.49 -15.01
CA ARG A 94 -10.88 8.09 -14.29
C ARG A 94 -11.34 8.52 -12.91
N HIS A 95 -10.51 8.34 -11.89
CA HIS A 95 -10.83 8.79 -10.54
C HIS A 95 -11.01 10.31 -10.50
N PRO A 96 -12.06 10.85 -9.85
CA PRO A 96 -12.44 12.27 -9.97
C PRO A 96 -11.44 13.26 -9.38
N LYS A 97 -10.58 12.80 -8.45
CA LYS A 97 -9.60 13.64 -7.74
C LYS A 97 -8.14 13.22 -7.93
N ILE A 98 -7.88 12.05 -8.53
CA ILE A 98 -6.54 11.45 -8.54
C ILE A 98 -6.24 10.90 -9.92
N ASP A 99 -5.58 11.69 -10.75
CA ASP A 99 -5.36 11.40 -12.17
C ASP A 99 -4.57 10.11 -12.44
N SER A 100 -3.81 9.64 -11.45
CA SER A 100 -3.05 8.40 -11.52
C SER A 100 -3.86 7.14 -11.23
N ARG A 101 -5.20 7.25 -11.11
CA ARG A 101 -6.08 6.12 -10.81
C ARG A 101 -7.17 5.97 -11.85
N ILE A 102 -7.31 4.74 -12.36
CA ILE A 102 -8.43 4.32 -13.19
C ILE A 102 -9.31 3.39 -12.37
N ILE A 103 -10.61 3.63 -12.37
CA ILE A 103 -11.61 2.80 -11.72
C ILE A 103 -12.02 1.72 -12.72
N VAL A 104 -11.89 0.47 -12.31
CA VAL A 104 -12.26 -0.71 -13.09
C VAL A 104 -13.33 -1.51 -12.37
N PHE A 105 -14.10 -2.30 -13.12
CA PHE A 105 -15.05 -3.28 -12.59
C PHE A 105 -14.55 -4.70 -12.86
N ASP A 106 -14.62 -5.60 -11.86
CA ASP A 106 -14.33 -7.04 -12.04
C ASP A 106 -15.49 -7.72 -12.78
N LEU A 107 -15.21 -8.19 -14.00
CA LEU A 107 -16.18 -8.81 -14.90
C LEU A 107 -16.65 -10.19 -14.44
N GLU A 108 -16.09 -10.75 -13.36
CA GLU A 108 -16.65 -11.96 -12.71
C GLU A 108 -17.93 -11.67 -11.93
N GLN A 109 -18.15 -10.43 -11.49
CA GLN A 109 -19.38 -10.05 -10.83
C GLN A 109 -20.47 -9.72 -11.86
N ASP A 110 -21.71 -10.11 -11.58
CA ASP A 110 -22.87 -9.63 -12.34
C ASP A 110 -22.98 -8.10 -12.22
N PRO A 111 -23.03 -7.34 -13.34
CA PRO A 111 -23.07 -5.88 -13.32
C PRO A 111 -24.40 -5.31 -12.81
N HIS A 112 -25.44 -6.11 -12.58
CA HIS A 112 -26.76 -5.63 -12.17
C HIS A 112 -26.70 -4.68 -10.97
N ALA A 113 -25.96 -5.04 -9.92
CA ALA A 113 -25.83 -4.19 -8.73
C ALA A 113 -25.15 -2.83 -9.02
N LEU A 114 -24.13 -2.80 -9.90
CA LEU A 114 -23.51 -1.55 -10.35
C LEU A 114 -24.50 -0.66 -11.12
N LEU A 115 -25.37 -1.28 -11.91
CA LEU A 115 -26.33 -0.58 -12.76
C LEU A 115 -27.54 -0.07 -11.96
N THR A 116 -28.02 -0.80 -10.95
CA THR A 116 -29.26 -0.46 -10.23
C THR A 116 -29.06 0.33 -8.95
N LEU A 117 -27.99 0.10 -8.19
CA LEU A 117 -27.75 0.82 -6.93
C LEU A 117 -27.41 2.30 -7.17
N SER A 118 -27.72 3.14 -6.18
CA SER A 118 -27.32 4.55 -6.15
C SER A 118 -25.80 4.68 -5.94
N PRO A 119 -25.14 5.76 -6.42
CA PRO A 119 -23.74 6.03 -6.09
C PRO A 119 -23.46 6.03 -4.57
N GLU A 120 -24.40 6.53 -3.78
CA GLU A 120 -24.32 6.62 -2.32
C GLU A 120 -24.31 5.23 -1.68
N ASP A 121 -25.22 4.34 -2.06
CA ASP A 121 -25.27 2.95 -1.53
C ASP A 121 -24.01 2.16 -1.94
N ILE A 122 -23.55 2.35 -3.18
CA ILE A 122 -22.31 1.72 -3.64
C ILE A 122 -21.11 2.22 -2.81
N ALA A 123 -21.03 3.52 -2.56
CA ALA A 123 -19.96 4.11 -1.76
C ALA A 123 -20.00 3.59 -0.32
N ASP A 124 -21.18 3.47 0.29
CA ASP A 124 -21.33 2.93 1.65
C ASP A 124 -20.83 1.48 1.72
N HIS A 125 -21.34 0.60 0.85
CA HIS A 125 -20.95 -0.82 0.83
C HIS A 125 -19.46 -1.05 0.55
N LEU A 126 -18.83 -0.19 -0.27
CA LEU A 126 -17.42 -0.33 -0.64
C LEU A 126 -16.48 -0.22 0.56
N TYR A 127 -16.87 0.54 1.58
CA TYR A 127 -16.04 0.86 2.73
C TYR A 127 -16.53 0.28 4.06
N THR A 128 -17.74 -0.27 4.11
CA THR A 128 -18.24 -1.02 5.27
C THR A 128 -17.59 -2.40 5.32
N PRO A 129 -16.95 -2.82 6.43
CA PRO A 129 -16.39 -4.16 6.56
C PRO A 129 -17.42 -5.25 6.26
N THR A 130 -16.99 -6.39 5.71
CA THR A 130 -17.93 -7.45 5.29
C THR A 130 -18.79 -7.98 6.44
N ALA A 131 -18.25 -8.00 7.67
CA ALA A 131 -18.99 -8.42 8.86
C ALA A 131 -20.13 -7.45 9.25
N ASP A 132 -20.06 -6.20 8.79
CA ASP A 132 -20.99 -5.13 9.14
C ASP A 132 -21.93 -4.78 7.97
N LEU A 133 -21.81 -5.49 6.83
CA LEU A 133 -22.71 -5.29 5.70
C LEU A 133 -24.11 -5.84 6.03
N PRO A 134 -25.20 -5.17 5.62
CA PRO A 134 -26.54 -5.70 5.76
C PRO A 134 -26.67 -7.08 5.09
N GLU A 135 -27.52 -7.94 5.65
CA GLU A 135 -27.77 -9.26 5.07
C GLU A 135 -28.28 -9.15 3.63
N GLY A 136 -27.65 -9.88 2.70
CA GLY A 136 -27.96 -9.81 1.27
C GLY A 136 -27.37 -8.60 0.52
N ALA A 137 -26.69 -7.67 1.21
CA ALA A 137 -26.02 -6.56 0.54
C ALA A 137 -24.83 -7.06 -0.30
N VAL A 138 -24.73 -6.55 -1.54
CA VAL A 138 -23.65 -6.88 -2.47
C VAL A 138 -22.67 -5.72 -2.53
N ARG A 139 -21.40 -5.99 -2.24
CA ARG A 139 -20.32 -5.02 -2.52
C ARG A 139 -20.03 -5.04 -4.01
N VAL A 140 -20.28 -3.93 -4.69
CA VAL A 140 -19.94 -3.78 -6.11
C VAL A 140 -18.42 -3.91 -6.28
N ALA A 141 -17.99 -4.73 -7.22
CA ALA A 141 -16.60 -5.11 -7.46
C ALA A 141 -15.82 -4.02 -8.22
N LEU A 142 -15.93 -2.77 -7.75
CA LEU A 142 -15.13 -1.65 -8.20
C LEU A 142 -13.75 -1.69 -7.55
N LYS A 143 -12.73 -1.40 -8.35
CA LYS A 143 -11.34 -1.36 -7.91
C LYS A 143 -10.61 -0.19 -8.56
N GLU A 144 -9.76 0.48 -7.81
CA GLU A 144 -8.80 1.43 -8.37
C GLU A 144 -7.54 0.70 -8.87
N ILE A 145 -7.11 0.96 -10.10
CA ILE A 145 -5.78 0.62 -10.62
C ILE A 145 -4.93 1.90 -10.61
N HIS A 146 -3.83 1.84 -9.86
CA HIS A 146 -2.90 2.95 -9.71
C HIS A 146 -1.82 2.85 -10.80
N VAL A 147 -1.95 3.64 -11.86
CA VAL A 147 -1.06 3.54 -13.02
C VAL A 147 0.40 3.90 -12.71
N ASN A 148 0.65 4.62 -11.61
CA ASN A 148 1.98 4.97 -11.12
C ASN A 148 2.59 3.96 -10.13
N LYS A 149 1.94 2.81 -9.91
CA LYS A 149 2.44 1.74 -9.02
C LYS A 149 2.79 0.45 -9.78
N CYS A 150 3.23 0.57 -11.03
CA CYS A 150 3.63 -0.55 -11.90
C CYS A 150 2.60 -1.71 -11.93
N PRO A 151 1.30 -1.46 -12.17
CA PRO A 151 0.30 -2.50 -12.15
C PRO A 151 0.47 -3.45 -13.35
N ILE A 152 0.29 -4.75 -13.11
CA ILE A 152 0.25 -5.73 -14.20
C ILE A 152 -1.14 -5.69 -14.85
N VAL A 153 -1.18 -5.24 -16.09
CA VAL A 153 -2.36 -5.20 -16.95
C VAL A 153 -1.97 -5.90 -18.25
N VAL A 154 -2.80 -6.79 -18.76
CA VAL A 154 -2.57 -7.53 -20.02
C VAL A 154 -3.79 -7.32 -20.93
N PRO A 155 -3.60 -6.85 -22.17
CA PRO A 155 -4.67 -6.73 -23.15
C PRO A 155 -5.43 -8.04 -23.33
N TRP A 156 -6.75 -7.94 -23.50
CA TRP A 156 -7.62 -9.12 -23.63
C TRP A 156 -7.22 -10.00 -24.81
N GLU A 157 -6.83 -9.39 -25.92
CA GLU A 157 -6.42 -10.07 -27.15
C GLU A 157 -5.13 -10.87 -27.02
N HIS A 158 -4.34 -10.65 -25.96
CA HIS A 158 -3.14 -11.43 -25.69
C HIS A 158 -3.45 -12.76 -24.97
N LEU A 159 -4.66 -12.93 -24.43
CA LEU A 159 -5.07 -14.16 -23.76
C LEU A 159 -5.50 -15.22 -24.78
N ARG A 160 -5.01 -16.46 -24.60
CA ARG A 160 -5.36 -17.61 -25.43
C ARG A 160 -6.39 -18.48 -24.70
N ALA A 161 -7.09 -19.35 -25.42
CA ALA A 161 -8.05 -20.28 -24.82
C ALA A 161 -7.49 -21.06 -23.59
N PRO A 162 -6.26 -21.61 -23.63
CA PRO A 162 -5.67 -22.27 -22.47
C PRO A 162 -5.41 -21.34 -21.27
N ASP A 163 -5.23 -20.04 -21.51
CA ASP A 163 -5.04 -19.07 -20.42
C ASP A 163 -6.35 -18.83 -19.67
N PHE A 164 -7.49 -18.74 -20.39
CA PHE A 164 -8.81 -18.63 -19.78
C PHE A 164 -9.18 -19.86 -18.94
N GLU A 165 -8.93 -21.06 -19.47
CA GLU A 165 -9.14 -22.32 -18.74
C GLU A 165 -8.29 -22.38 -17.47
N ARG A 166 -6.98 -22.10 -17.60
CA ARG A 166 -6.05 -22.11 -16.47
C ARG A 166 -6.41 -21.10 -15.39
N LEU A 167 -6.90 -19.92 -15.76
CA LEU A 167 -7.30 -18.85 -14.85
C LEU A 167 -8.75 -19.00 -14.33
N ALA A 168 -9.48 -20.01 -14.79
CA ALA A 168 -10.91 -20.19 -14.52
C ALA A 168 -11.76 -18.95 -14.85
N ILE A 169 -11.48 -18.31 -16.00
CA ILE A 169 -12.21 -17.13 -16.49
C ILE A 169 -13.17 -17.54 -17.60
N HIS A 170 -14.46 -17.26 -17.43
CA HIS A 170 -15.47 -17.47 -18.46
C HIS A 170 -15.43 -16.32 -19.47
N ARG A 171 -14.70 -16.53 -20.58
CA ARG A 171 -14.48 -15.51 -21.61
C ARG A 171 -15.77 -14.90 -22.16
N GLU A 172 -16.70 -15.73 -22.64
CA GLU A 172 -17.94 -15.26 -23.26
C GLU A 172 -18.79 -14.46 -22.28
N GLN A 173 -18.89 -14.93 -21.04
CA GLN A 173 -19.63 -14.22 -19.99
C GLN A 173 -18.98 -12.88 -19.65
N SER A 174 -17.64 -12.82 -19.57
CA SER A 174 -16.91 -11.57 -19.36
C SER A 174 -17.14 -10.58 -20.50
N GLU A 175 -17.13 -11.05 -21.75
CA GLU A 175 -17.38 -10.23 -22.94
C GLU A 175 -18.84 -9.74 -23.01
N GLN A 176 -19.81 -10.58 -22.63
CA GLN A 176 -21.22 -10.20 -22.51
C GLN A 176 -21.44 -9.13 -21.45
N ARG A 177 -20.88 -9.30 -20.25
CA ARG A 177 -20.95 -8.30 -19.16
C ARG A 177 -20.27 -6.99 -19.56
N ALA A 178 -19.14 -7.08 -20.25
CA ALA A 178 -18.47 -5.91 -20.80
C ALA A 178 -19.35 -5.17 -21.82
N GLN A 179 -20.12 -5.89 -22.63
CA GLN A 179 -21.08 -5.29 -23.56
C GLN A 179 -22.21 -4.57 -22.82
N VAL A 180 -22.82 -5.22 -21.82
CA VAL A 180 -23.85 -4.62 -20.97
C VAL A 180 -23.38 -3.30 -20.34
N LEU A 181 -22.15 -3.26 -19.84
CA LEU A 181 -21.57 -2.05 -19.26
C LEU A 181 -21.29 -0.96 -20.30
N ARG A 182 -20.90 -1.32 -21.53
CA ARG A 182 -20.75 -0.37 -22.64
C ARG A 182 -22.10 0.22 -23.07
N ASP A 183 -23.15 -0.60 -23.10
CA ASP A 183 -24.50 -0.18 -23.50
C ASP A 183 -25.12 0.79 -22.48
N ALA A 184 -24.70 0.74 -21.21
CA ALA A 184 -25.06 1.74 -20.20
C ALA A 184 -24.50 3.14 -20.50
N GLY A 185 -23.49 3.24 -21.38
CA GLY A 185 -23.00 4.49 -21.93
C GLY A 185 -22.36 5.45 -20.90
N PRO A 186 -22.30 6.75 -21.21
CA PRO A 186 -21.61 7.75 -20.38
C PRO A 186 -22.17 7.90 -18.96
N ALA A 187 -23.45 7.57 -18.75
CA ALA A 187 -24.09 7.66 -17.43
C ALA A 187 -23.43 6.74 -16.40
N LEU A 188 -22.90 5.58 -16.83
CA LEU A 188 -22.18 4.67 -15.95
C LEU A 188 -20.87 5.30 -15.43
N ALA A 189 -20.11 5.95 -16.31
CA ALA A 189 -18.85 6.59 -15.92
C ALA A 189 -19.09 7.72 -14.91
N GLU A 190 -20.17 8.50 -15.09
CA GLU A 190 -20.53 9.56 -14.14
C GLU A 190 -21.02 9.01 -12.81
N LYS A 191 -21.86 7.96 -12.80
CA LYS A 191 -22.25 7.23 -11.57
C LYS A 191 -21.00 6.78 -10.81
N VAL A 192 -20.05 6.13 -11.49
CA VAL A 192 -18.81 5.65 -10.85
C VAL A 192 -17.93 6.80 -10.36
N ARG A 193 -17.89 7.94 -11.06
CA ARG A 193 -17.21 9.13 -10.54
C ARG A 193 -17.84 9.64 -9.25
N GLN A 194 -19.17 9.63 -9.15
CA GLN A 194 -19.88 10.06 -7.93
C GLN A 194 -19.57 9.18 -6.73
N VAL A 195 -19.51 7.84 -6.91
CA VAL A 195 -19.07 6.87 -5.87
C VAL A 195 -17.73 7.28 -5.24
N TYR A 196 -16.76 7.70 -6.06
CA TYR A 196 -15.41 8.08 -5.61
C TYR A 196 -15.25 9.59 -5.35
N ALA A 197 -16.29 10.39 -5.58
CA ALA A 197 -16.29 11.83 -5.28
C ALA A 197 -16.57 12.08 -3.80
N THR A 198 -17.26 11.17 -3.11
CA THR A 198 -17.58 11.25 -1.69
C THR A 198 -16.30 11.45 -0.86
N THR A 199 -16.17 12.64 -0.27
CA THR A 199 -15.04 12.97 0.62
C THR A 199 -15.39 12.47 2.01
N ARG A 200 -14.60 11.54 2.55
CA ARG A 200 -14.64 11.26 3.99
C ARG A 200 -13.83 12.31 4.72
N GLU A 201 -14.40 12.86 5.78
CA GLU A 201 -13.63 13.63 6.75
C GLU A 201 -12.54 12.72 7.31
N ARG A 202 -11.29 13.14 7.16
CA ARG A 202 -10.15 12.49 7.78
C ARG A 202 -9.75 13.34 8.97
N MET A 203 -9.53 12.69 10.11
CA MET A 203 -8.86 13.34 11.22
C MET A 203 -7.49 13.83 10.75
N ALA A 204 -7.05 14.98 11.27
CA ALA A 204 -5.73 15.50 10.96
C ALA A 204 -4.68 14.46 11.39
N ASN A 205 -3.79 14.09 10.46
CA ASN A 205 -2.70 13.18 10.76
C ASN A 205 -1.65 13.91 11.60
N ASP A 206 -0.98 13.17 12.48
CA ASP A 206 0.31 13.58 13.00
C ASP A 206 1.30 13.85 11.85
N VAL A 207 2.25 14.77 12.05
CA VAL A 207 3.15 15.18 10.96
C VAL A 207 3.97 14.03 10.38
N ASP A 208 4.30 12.98 11.16
CA ASP A 208 5.00 11.80 10.64
C ASP A 208 4.10 10.96 9.70
N GLY A 209 2.78 10.98 9.92
CA GLY A 209 1.76 10.31 9.09
C GLY A 209 1.25 11.16 7.91
N SER A 210 1.59 12.45 7.89
CA SER A 210 1.05 13.46 6.95
C SER A 210 1.68 13.46 5.54
N ILE A 211 2.46 12.43 5.18
CA ILE A 211 3.18 12.36 3.88
C ILE A 211 2.22 12.47 2.68
N TYR A 212 0.96 12.05 2.83
CA TYR A 212 -0.05 12.08 1.78
C TYR A 212 -1.08 13.22 1.92
N ASP A 213 -0.90 14.14 2.88
CA ASP A 213 -1.83 15.26 3.10
C ASP A 213 -1.64 16.41 2.10
N GLY A 214 -0.61 16.33 1.27
CA GLY A 214 -0.37 17.29 0.20
C GLY A 214 1.10 17.38 -0.14
N PHE A 215 1.38 17.75 -1.40
CA PHE A 215 2.74 18.02 -1.83
C PHE A 215 3.24 19.34 -1.25
N LEU A 216 4.51 19.35 -0.84
CA LEU A 216 5.18 20.56 -0.39
C LEU A 216 5.36 21.53 -1.57
N GLY A 217 5.19 22.82 -1.31
CA GLY A 217 5.43 23.87 -2.29
C GLY A 217 6.91 23.95 -2.69
N ASP A 218 7.19 24.39 -3.92
CA ASP A 218 8.57 24.45 -4.43
C ASP A 218 9.46 25.43 -3.65
N GLY A 219 8.86 26.46 -3.05
CA GLY A 219 9.56 27.39 -2.15
C GLY A 219 10.17 26.69 -0.94
N ASP A 220 9.42 25.78 -0.30
CA ASP A 220 9.93 25.00 0.84
C ASP A 220 10.92 23.92 0.40
N LYS A 221 10.66 23.24 -0.72
CA LYS A 221 11.59 22.22 -1.25
C LYS A 221 13.00 22.76 -1.49
N ARG A 222 13.12 24.01 -1.97
CA ARG A 222 14.42 24.68 -2.21
C ARG A 222 15.23 24.86 -0.93
N LYS A 223 14.59 24.92 0.24
CA LYS A 223 15.24 25.08 1.54
C LYS A 223 15.84 23.78 2.08
N PHE A 224 15.42 22.62 1.57
CA PHE A 224 15.85 21.31 2.10
C PHE A 224 17.33 21.02 1.88
N SER A 225 17.97 21.59 0.85
CA SER A 225 19.43 21.50 0.72
C SER A 225 20.11 22.20 1.89
N THR A 226 19.69 23.43 2.20
CA THR A 226 20.19 24.22 3.34
C THR A 226 19.97 23.51 4.68
N VAL A 227 18.77 22.98 4.91
CA VAL A 227 18.47 22.19 6.13
C VAL A 227 19.45 21.02 6.27
N ARG A 228 19.77 20.31 5.18
CA ARG A 228 20.65 19.14 5.22
C ARG A 228 22.14 19.47 5.25
N SER A 229 22.53 20.69 4.87
CA SER A 229 23.93 21.12 4.85
C SER A 229 24.34 21.93 6.08
N LEU A 230 23.39 22.53 6.80
CA LEU A 230 23.68 23.26 8.03
C LEU A 230 24.19 22.32 9.13
N PRO A 231 25.17 22.75 9.95
CA PRO A 231 25.55 22.02 11.15
C PRO A 231 24.34 21.81 12.09
N PRO A 232 24.22 20.65 12.75
CA PRO A 232 23.08 20.34 13.63
C PRO A 232 22.79 21.41 14.69
N SER A 233 23.84 22.00 15.27
CA SER A 233 23.76 23.08 16.27
C SER A 233 23.09 24.35 15.75
N MET A 234 23.06 24.58 14.43
CA MET A 234 22.44 25.75 13.81
C MET A 234 20.99 25.49 13.39
N LEU A 235 20.53 24.23 13.36
CA LEU A 235 19.19 23.90 12.87
C LEU A 235 18.06 24.44 13.75
N GLY A 236 18.32 24.62 15.05
CA GLY A 236 17.33 25.16 16.00
C GLY A 236 17.20 26.68 15.99
N THR A 237 18.23 27.39 15.53
CA THR A 237 18.30 28.85 15.57
C THR A 237 18.15 29.51 14.21
N HIS A 238 18.32 28.75 13.13
CA HIS A 238 18.14 29.26 11.76
C HIS A 238 16.65 29.37 11.41
N ASP A 239 16.22 30.56 11.00
CA ASP A 239 14.88 30.78 10.47
C ASP A 239 14.81 30.39 8.99
N PHE A 240 14.21 29.24 8.71
CA PHE A 240 13.97 28.76 7.34
C PHE A 240 12.73 29.41 6.70
N ALA A 241 11.90 30.12 7.47
CA ALA A 241 10.66 30.75 7.01
C ALA A 241 9.76 29.79 6.19
N PHE A 242 9.51 28.57 6.69
CA PHE A 242 8.68 27.59 5.99
C PHE A 242 7.25 28.08 5.79
N THR A 243 6.67 27.74 4.62
CA THR A 243 5.27 28.07 4.32
C THR A 243 4.31 26.95 4.70
N ASP A 244 4.75 25.69 4.56
CA ASP A 244 3.93 24.53 4.91
C ASP A 244 3.94 24.33 6.44
N PRO A 245 2.75 24.27 7.08
CA PRO A 245 2.63 24.23 8.54
C PRO A 245 3.21 22.94 9.16
N ARG A 246 3.47 21.90 8.38
CA ARG A 246 4.08 20.65 8.86
C ARG A 246 5.58 20.79 9.11
N MET A 247 6.26 21.71 8.43
CA MET A 247 7.73 21.80 8.42
C MET A 247 8.35 22.16 9.78
N PRO A 248 7.82 23.12 10.56
CA PRO A 248 8.41 23.44 11.86
C PRO A 248 8.45 22.24 12.81
N GLU A 249 7.36 21.47 12.88
CA GLU A 249 7.28 20.26 13.72
C GLU A 249 8.19 19.15 13.18
N LEU A 250 8.21 18.92 11.85
CA LEU A 250 9.10 17.92 11.25
C LEU A 250 10.58 18.24 11.49
N LEU A 251 10.99 19.51 11.39
CA LEU A 251 12.35 19.95 11.68
C LEU A 251 12.70 19.74 13.16
N PHE A 252 11.78 20.09 14.07
CA PHE A 252 11.97 19.85 15.50
C PHE A 252 12.19 18.36 15.80
N ARG A 253 11.32 17.47 15.30
CA ARG A 253 11.46 16.02 15.50
C ARG A 253 12.70 15.45 14.83
N TYR A 254 13.08 15.96 13.66
CA TYR A 254 14.32 15.58 12.99
C TYR A 254 15.54 15.91 13.86
N ARG A 255 15.61 17.11 14.44
CA ARG A 255 16.67 17.47 15.39
C ARG A 255 16.65 16.59 16.63
N ALA A 256 15.49 16.45 17.27
CA ALA A 256 15.35 15.72 18.53
C ALA A 256 15.68 14.22 18.42
N ARG A 257 15.43 13.60 17.26
CA ARG A 257 15.76 12.20 16.98
C ARG A 257 17.24 11.96 16.71
N ASN A 258 17.89 12.89 16.00
CA ASN A 258 19.23 12.66 15.46
C ASN A 258 20.33 13.32 16.30
N TRP A 259 20.03 14.46 16.93
CA TRP A 259 20.97 15.25 17.73
C TRP A 259 20.30 15.79 19.00
N PRO A 260 19.81 14.92 19.90
CA PRO A 260 19.13 15.33 21.14
C PRO A 260 19.97 16.22 22.05
N GLU A 261 21.30 16.15 21.94
CA GLU A 261 22.26 17.00 22.65
C GLU A 261 22.20 18.47 22.23
N THR A 262 21.66 18.76 21.04
CA THR A 262 21.47 20.14 20.52
C THR A 262 20.20 20.80 21.03
N LEU A 263 19.37 20.07 21.79
CA LEU A 263 18.14 20.62 22.36
C LEU A 263 18.44 21.39 23.63
N ASP A 264 17.85 22.58 23.75
CA ASP A 264 17.82 23.30 25.02
C ASP A 264 16.90 22.60 26.05
N ALA A 265 16.82 23.15 27.26
CA ALA A 265 16.01 22.56 28.33
C ALA A 265 14.51 22.52 28.01
N ALA A 266 13.97 23.56 27.38
CA ALA A 266 12.55 23.64 27.03
C ALA A 266 12.21 22.71 25.86
N GLU A 267 13.08 22.66 24.85
CA GLU A 267 12.97 21.74 23.73
C GLU A 267 13.04 20.27 24.17
N ARG A 268 13.91 19.95 25.12
CA ARG A 268 14.01 18.60 25.69
C ARG A 268 12.77 18.21 26.48
N GLU A 269 12.18 19.12 27.25
CA GLU A 269 10.92 18.84 27.94
C GLU A 269 9.78 18.63 26.94
N ARG A 270 9.65 19.50 25.93
CA ARG A 270 8.69 19.33 24.82
C ARG A 270 8.86 17.98 24.12
N TRP A 271 10.10 17.55 23.88
CA TRP A 271 10.38 16.26 23.27
C TRP A 271 9.98 15.09 24.17
N ASN A 272 10.24 15.19 25.47
CA ASN A 272 9.83 14.18 26.44
C ASN A 272 8.29 14.12 26.59
N ASP A 273 7.59 15.24 26.59
CA ASP A 273 6.12 15.30 26.54
C ASP A 273 5.58 14.53 25.33
N TYR A 274 6.15 14.80 24.15
CA TYR A 274 5.82 14.08 22.94
C TYR A 274 6.09 12.57 23.06
N ARG A 275 7.27 12.17 23.57
CA ARG A 275 7.63 10.76 23.78
C ARG A 275 6.68 10.07 24.76
N ARG A 276 6.32 10.71 25.89
CA ARG A 276 5.33 10.18 26.85
C ARG A 276 3.96 10.03 26.19
N GLY A 277 3.52 11.02 25.40
CA GLY A 277 2.28 10.94 24.62
C GLY A 277 2.30 9.80 23.60
N ARG A 278 3.43 9.57 22.93
CA ARG A 278 3.57 8.55 21.89
C ARG A 278 3.76 7.13 22.43
N LEU A 279 4.48 6.95 23.54
CA LEU A 279 4.92 5.64 24.05
C LEU A 279 4.15 5.18 25.28
N SER A 280 3.56 6.08 26.08
CA SER A 280 2.86 5.71 27.31
C SER A 280 1.34 5.79 27.20
N ARG A 281 0.80 6.48 26.19
CA ARG A 281 -0.64 6.69 26.01
C ARG A 281 -1.09 6.15 24.67
N ASP A 282 -2.31 5.63 24.63
CA ASP A 282 -2.98 5.31 23.36
C ASP A 282 -3.50 6.61 22.72
N ALA A 283 -2.58 7.37 22.13
CA ALA A 283 -2.86 8.65 21.49
C ALA A 283 -2.95 8.54 19.95
N GLY A 284 -2.95 7.32 19.40
CA GLY A 284 -2.91 7.10 17.95
C GLY A 284 -1.59 7.50 17.26
N LEU A 285 -0.52 7.72 18.02
CA LEU A 285 0.81 8.14 17.51
C LEU A 285 1.78 6.95 17.31
N SER A 286 1.43 5.78 17.83
CA SER A 286 2.25 4.57 17.82
C SER A 286 1.35 3.34 17.73
N GLU A 287 1.88 2.25 17.16
CA GLU A 287 1.21 0.94 17.16
C GLU A 287 1.21 0.31 18.57
N TYR A 288 2.15 0.73 19.42
CA TYR A 288 2.34 0.22 20.77
C TYR A 288 2.40 1.35 21.80
N THR A 289 1.84 1.08 22.97
CA THR A 289 2.23 1.71 24.25
C THR A 289 3.21 0.80 24.98
N PHE A 290 3.89 1.30 26.02
CA PHE A 290 4.72 0.46 26.88
C PHE A 290 3.92 -0.72 27.45
N ASP A 291 2.68 -0.51 27.86
CA ASP A 291 1.82 -1.58 28.40
C ASP A 291 1.53 -2.66 27.35
N THR A 292 1.12 -2.28 26.13
CA THR A 292 0.84 -3.27 25.07
C THR A 292 2.12 -3.95 24.58
N TYR A 293 3.23 -3.22 24.55
CA TYR A 293 4.56 -3.73 24.20
C TYR A 293 5.02 -4.83 25.16
N PHE A 294 5.00 -4.57 26.47
CA PHE A 294 5.40 -5.57 27.47
C PHE A 294 4.43 -6.74 27.54
N HIS A 295 3.14 -6.50 27.34
CA HIS A 295 2.14 -7.56 27.27
C HIS A 295 2.42 -8.52 26.11
N GLU A 296 2.72 -7.99 24.91
CA GLU A 296 3.04 -8.82 23.75
C GLU A 296 4.34 -9.60 23.94
N ILE A 297 5.38 -8.98 24.53
CA ILE A 297 6.62 -9.69 24.88
C ILE A 297 6.31 -10.87 25.79
N ALA A 298 5.50 -10.67 26.84
CA ALA A 298 5.13 -11.74 27.77
C ALA A 298 4.36 -12.87 27.06
N ALA A 299 3.43 -12.52 26.17
CA ALA A 299 2.69 -13.51 25.37
C ALA A 299 3.63 -14.31 24.44
N LEU A 300 4.54 -13.64 23.73
CA LEU A 300 5.51 -14.27 22.83
C LEU A 300 6.49 -15.17 23.58
N ARG A 301 6.87 -14.83 24.82
CA ARG A 301 7.69 -15.71 25.68
C ARG A 301 6.99 -17.03 25.97
N ALA A 302 5.69 -17.00 26.27
CA ALA A 302 4.93 -18.22 26.51
C ALA A 302 4.85 -19.10 25.25
N VAL A 303 4.67 -18.48 24.07
CA VAL A 303 4.59 -19.18 22.78
C VAL A 303 5.95 -19.77 22.36
N HIS A 304 7.05 -19.15 22.76
CA HIS A 304 8.40 -19.52 22.34
C HIS A 304 9.29 -19.99 23.50
N ALA A 305 8.68 -20.55 24.56
CA ALA A 305 9.35 -20.96 25.79
C ALA A 305 10.52 -21.94 25.56
N ASP A 306 10.45 -22.76 24.52
CA ASP A 306 11.49 -23.75 24.21
C ASP A 306 12.54 -23.25 23.19
N HIS A 307 12.46 -21.99 22.74
CA HIS A 307 13.32 -21.44 21.70
C HIS A 307 14.30 -20.39 22.22
N GLY A 308 15.43 -20.85 22.76
CA GLY A 308 16.44 -20.01 23.43
C GLY A 308 16.86 -18.75 22.66
N GLY A 309 17.08 -18.84 21.34
CA GLY A 309 17.44 -17.66 20.53
C GLY A 309 16.35 -16.59 20.44
N LYS A 310 15.07 -16.98 20.46
CA LYS A 310 13.95 -16.03 20.47
C LYS A 310 13.78 -15.42 21.86
N LEU A 311 13.96 -16.22 22.92
CA LEU A 311 13.93 -15.73 24.28
C LEU A 311 15.00 -14.66 24.53
N ALA A 312 16.23 -14.87 24.03
CA ALA A 312 17.30 -13.87 24.14
C ALA A 312 16.97 -12.54 23.43
N LEU A 313 16.28 -12.61 22.27
CA LEU A 313 15.79 -11.40 21.61
C LEU A 313 14.68 -10.70 22.41
N LEU A 314 13.77 -11.48 22.99
CA LEU A 314 12.71 -10.95 23.86
C LEU A 314 13.27 -10.34 25.15
N ASP A 315 14.38 -10.87 25.69
CA ASP A 315 15.13 -10.26 26.80
C ASP A 315 15.68 -8.89 26.41
N ALA A 316 16.37 -8.81 25.26
CA ALA A 316 16.91 -7.54 24.77
C ALA A 316 15.82 -6.48 24.51
N LEU A 317 14.65 -6.90 24.01
CA LEU A 317 13.50 -6.02 23.82
C LEU A 317 12.90 -5.54 25.15
N ASP A 318 12.73 -6.43 26.12
CA ASP A 318 12.23 -6.08 27.46
C ASP A 318 13.17 -5.07 28.15
N ASP A 319 14.48 -5.34 28.13
CA ASP A 319 15.52 -4.45 28.68
C ASP A 319 15.51 -3.08 28.00
N TRP A 320 15.44 -3.04 26.67
CA TRP A 320 15.35 -1.79 25.92
C TRP A 320 14.09 -1.00 26.29
N GLY A 321 12.93 -1.67 26.38
CA GLY A 321 11.67 -1.05 26.77
C GLY A 321 11.75 -0.44 28.16
N ARG A 322 12.29 -1.18 29.14
CA ARG A 322 12.47 -0.70 30.52
C ARG A 322 13.38 0.51 30.59
N GLN A 323 14.48 0.50 29.84
CA GLN A 323 15.39 1.64 29.77
C GLN A 323 14.68 2.89 29.23
N ARG A 324 13.90 2.76 28.15
CA ARG A 324 13.15 3.89 27.57
C ARG A 324 12.03 4.38 28.47
N ALA A 325 11.37 3.51 29.21
CA ALA A 325 10.35 3.89 30.18
C ALA A 325 10.96 4.64 31.37
N ALA A 326 12.10 4.18 31.90
CA ALA A 326 12.81 4.84 32.98
C ALA A 326 13.34 6.24 32.62
N GLU A 327 13.75 6.47 31.36
CA GLU A 327 14.13 7.80 30.86
C GLU A 327 12.98 8.81 30.81
N LEU A 328 11.73 8.33 30.83
CA LEU A 328 10.53 9.14 30.65
C LEU A 328 9.66 9.26 31.90
N ALA A 329 10.01 8.52 32.95
CA ALA A 329 9.38 8.54 34.27
C ALA A 329 9.75 9.82 35.04
#